data_AF-A0A4S4BHD1-F1
#
_entry.id   AF-A0A4S4BHD1-F1
#
_cell.length_a   1.000
_cell.length_b   1.000
_cell.length_c   1.000
_cell.angle_alpha   90.00
_cell.angle_beta   90.00
_cell.angle_gamma   90.00
#
_symmetry.space_group_name_H-M   'P 1'
#
loop_
_entity.id
_entity.type
_entity.pdbx_description
1 polymer ?
#
loop_
_entity_poly.entity_id
_entity_poly.type
_entity_poly.pdbx_seq_one_letter_code
_entity_poly.pdbx_strand_id
1 'polypeptide(L)' 'MNVFKDGEVSQLHPTGHRGVDIALNEGTSLKSIKDGIIETVYDGSANIGKGVKIQFEDGTEGIYGHMSKVSVKEGQVSI' A
#
# COMPACT_ATOMS: atom_id res chain seq x y z
N MET A 1 -11.02 -1.11 16.56
CA MET A 1 -10.12 -0.45 15.59
C MET A 1 -8.76 -1.08 15.83
N ASN A 2 -8.33 -1.99 14.95
CA ASN A 2 -7.07 -2.70 15.11
C ASN A 2 -6.11 -2.12 14.07
N VAL A 3 -4.99 -1.58 14.56
CA VAL A 3 -3.89 -1.12 13.72
C VAL A 3 -2.80 -2.15 13.90
N PHE A 4 -2.49 -2.94 12.87
CA PHE A 4 -1.36 -3.85 12.94
C PHE A 4 -0.09 -3.08 12.59
N LYS A 5 0.94 -3.21 13.42
CA LYS A 5 2.18 -2.43 13.31
C LYS A 5 3.30 -3.28 12.72
N ASP A 6 4.32 -2.58 12.23
CA ASP A 6 5.58 -3.18 11.82
C ASP A 6 6.14 -4.09 12.92
N GLY A 7 6.44 -5.34 12.57
CA GLY A 7 6.85 -6.41 13.46
C GLY A 7 5.73 -7.21 14.13
N GLU A 8 4.45 -6.88 13.95
CA GLU A 8 3.37 -7.63 14.59
C GLU A 8 3.15 -9.00 13.94
N VAL A 9 3.33 -10.06 14.75
CA VAL A 9 3.11 -11.45 14.36
C VAL A 9 1.69 -11.84 14.76
N SER A 10 0.90 -12.29 13.78
CA SER A 10 -0.45 -12.82 14.01
C SER A 10 -0.60 -14.21 13.38
N GLN A 11 -1.66 -14.96 13.69
CA GLN A 11 -1.92 -16.27 13.07
C GLN A 11 -1.99 -16.21 11.54
N LEU A 12 -2.33 -15.04 10.98
CA LEU A 12 -2.38 -14.80 9.53
C LEU A 12 -1.00 -14.35 8.98
N HIS A 13 -0.11 -13.85 9.83
CA HIS A 13 1.20 -13.33 9.45
C HIS A 13 2.31 -13.86 10.37
N PRO A 14 2.72 -15.13 10.19
CA PRO A 14 3.73 -15.77 11.01
C PRO A 14 5.12 -15.15 10.87
N THR A 15 5.37 -14.38 9.79
CA THR A 15 6.65 -13.68 9.54
C THR A 15 6.66 -12.21 9.98
N GLY A 16 5.57 -11.71 10.59
CA GLY A 16 5.42 -10.32 10.99
C GLY A 16 5.06 -9.40 9.83
N HIS A 17 4.26 -8.36 10.11
CA HIS A 17 4.02 -7.27 9.16
C HIS A 17 5.25 -6.39 9.02
N ARG A 18 5.56 -5.92 7.82
CA ARG A 18 6.64 -4.93 7.58
C ARG A 18 6.11 -3.53 7.30
N GLY A 19 4.90 -3.25 7.78
CA GLY A 19 4.13 -2.06 7.46
C GLY A 19 3.08 -1.77 8.53
N VAL A 20 2.26 -0.75 8.28
CA VAL A 20 1.18 -0.34 9.20
C VAL A 20 -0.16 -0.57 8.51
N ASP A 21 -1.02 -1.40 9.11
CA ASP A 21 -2.38 -1.61 8.64
C ASP A 21 -3.35 -0.65 9.33
N ILE A 22 -4.13 0.05 8.53
CA ILE A 22 -5.13 1.00 9.03
C ILE A 22 -6.51 0.46 8.68
N ALA A 23 -7.33 0.19 9.69
CA ALA A 23 -8.70 -0.25 9.50
C ALA A 23 -9.55 0.86 8.83
N LEU A 24 -9.96 0.62 7.59
CA LEU A 24 -10.80 1.50 6.79
C LEU A 24 -11.99 0.72 6.22
N ASN A 25 -13.09 1.42 5.95
CA ASN A 25 -14.22 0.83 5.22
C ASN A 25 -13.83 0.61 3.75
N GLU A 26 -14.32 -0.46 3.14
CA GLU A 26 -14.08 -0.73 1.72
C GLU A 26 -14.59 0.43 0.85
N GLY A 27 -13.84 0.80 -0.18
CA GLY A 27 -14.18 1.92 -1.08
C GLY A 27 -13.77 3.30 -0.57
N THR A 28 -13.18 3.39 0.63
CA THR A 28 -12.56 4.64 1.11
C THR A 28 -11.48 5.08 0.12
N SER A 29 -11.54 6.33 -0.34
CA SER A 29 -10.55 6.87 -1.25
C SER A 29 -9.23 7.10 -0.52
N LEU A 30 -8.15 6.53 -1.04
CA LEU A 30 -6.79 6.73 -0.55
C LEU A 30 -6.06 7.72 -1.45
N LYS A 31 -5.27 8.59 -0.82
CA LYS A 31 -4.36 9.51 -1.49
C LYS A 31 -2.93 9.18 -1.08
N SER A 32 -2.00 9.52 -1.95
CA SER A 32 -0.59 9.42 -1.59
C SER A 32 -0.25 10.39 -0.47
N ILE A 33 0.62 9.98 0.45
CA ILE A 33 1.12 10.84 1.52
C ILE A 33 2.08 11.93 1.01
N LYS A 34 2.66 11.71 -0.18
CA LYS A 34 3.66 12.57 -0.83
C LYS A 34 3.57 12.44 -2.35
N ASP A 35 4.07 13.43 -3.05
CA ASP A 35 4.20 13.41 -4.51
C ASP A 35 5.30 12.43 -4.94
N GLY A 36 5.08 11.78 -6.07
CA GLY A 36 5.98 10.74 -6.56
C GLY A 36 5.48 10.11 -7.86
N ILE A 37 6.19 9.07 -8.31
CA ILE A 37 5.87 8.32 -9.52
C ILE A 37 5.41 6.92 -9.13
N ILE A 38 4.27 6.47 -9.67
CA ILE A 38 3.83 5.09 -9.52
C ILE A 38 4.83 4.19 -10.23
N GLU A 39 5.62 3.44 -9.46
CA GLU A 39 6.64 2.53 -9.97
C GLU A 39 6.03 1.19 -10.38
N THR A 40 5.05 0.69 -9.61
CA THR A 40 4.43 -0.61 -9.85
C THR A 40 2.96 -0.59 -9.47
N VAL A 41 2.13 -1.23 -10.28
CA VAL A 41 0.72 -1.48 -9.96
C VAL A 41 0.51 -2.98 -9.74
N TYR A 42 0.07 -3.35 -8.54
CA TYR A 42 -0.24 -4.74 -8.20
C TYR A 42 -1.71 -5.04 -8.48
N ASP A 43 -1.96 -6.11 -9.23
CA ASP A 43 -3.28 -6.52 -9.70
C ASP A 43 -4.02 -7.45 -8.71
N GLY A 44 -3.37 -7.85 -7.61
CA GLY A 44 -3.88 -8.84 -6.67
C GLY A 44 -3.03 -10.09 -6.53
N SER A 45 -2.08 -10.32 -7.44
CA SER A 45 -1.22 -11.52 -7.44
C SER A 45 -0.10 -11.49 -6.39
N ALA A 46 0.26 -10.31 -5.89
CA ALA A 46 1.29 -10.14 -4.86
C ALA A 46 0.74 -10.38 -3.45
N ASN A 47 1.63 -10.64 -2.50
CA ASN A 47 1.28 -10.84 -1.07
C ASN A 47 0.54 -9.65 -0.44
N ILE A 48 0.63 -8.46 -1.03
CA ILE A 48 -0.09 -7.25 -0.58
C ILE A 48 -1.48 -7.10 -1.22
N GLY A 49 -1.89 -8.04 -2.08
CA GLY A 49 -3.10 -7.96 -2.88
C GLY A 49 -3.01 -6.85 -3.94
N LYS A 50 -4.14 -6.19 -4.20
CA LYS A 50 -4.20 -5.04 -5.11
C LYS A 50 -3.56 -3.83 -4.44
N GLY A 51 -2.66 -3.17 -5.15
CA GLY A 51 -1.76 -2.24 -4.52
C GLY A 51 -1.03 -1.33 -5.50
N VAL A 52 -0.27 -0.36 -4.98
CA VAL A 52 0.72 0.40 -5.74
C VAL A 52 2.00 0.58 -4.95
N LYS A 53 3.13 0.60 -5.66
CA LYS A 53 4.42 1.09 -5.18
C LYS A 53 4.69 2.45 -5.79
N ILE A 54 5.10 3.42 -4.97
CA ILE A 54 5.40 4.78 -5.36
C ILE A 54 6.84 5.11 -5.00
N GLN A 55 7.59 5.63 -5.95
CA GLN A 55 8.90 6.24 -5.70
C GLN A 55 8.68 7.74 -5.45
N PHE A 56 8.99 8.20 -4.24
CA PHE A 56 8.89 9.61 -3.88
C PHE A 56 10.13 10.38 -4.34
N GLU A 57 9.97 11.69 -4.50
CA GLU A 57 11.03 12.60 -4.95
C GLU A 57 12.22 12.70 -3.97
N ASP A 58 11.98 12.43 -2.68
CA ASP A 58 13.02 12.42 -1.65
C ASP A 58 13.84 11.12 -1.61
N GLY A 59 13.60 10.22 -2.56
CA GLY A 59 14.27 8.92 -2.67
C GLY A 59 13.65 7.81 -1.82
N THR A 60 12.63 8.11 -1.00
CA THR A 60 11.92 7.07 -0.23
C THR A 60 10.85 6.39 -1.07
N GLU A 61 10.41 5.21 -0.64
CA GLU A 61 9.37 4.42 -1.31
C GLU A 61 8.12 4.31 -0.42
N GLY A 62 6.95 4.29 -1.03
CA GLY A 62 5.67 4.03 -0.38
C GLY A 62 4.96 2.84 -1.02
N ILE A 63 4.47 1.91 -0.22
CA ILE A 63 3.67 0.77 -0.67
C ILE A 63 2.28 0.87 -0.05
N TYR A 64 1.26 0.85 -0.90
CA TYR A 64 -0.14 0.81 -0.49
C TYR A 64 -0.73 -0.53 -0.95
N GLY A 65 -1.15 -1.36 -0.01
CA GLY A 65 -1.72 -2.69 -0.27
C GLY A 65 -3.20 -2.78 0.10
N HIS A 66 -3.78 -3.96 -0.10
CA HIS A 66 -5.12 -4.33 0.33
C HIS A 66 -6.27 -3.44 -0.19
N MET A 67 -6.07 -2.78 -1.33
CA MET A 67 -7.10 -1.93 -1.94
C MET A 67 -8.16 -2.78 -2.66
N SER A 68 -9.43 -2.36 -2.65
CA SER A 68 -10.47 -3.03 -3.45
C SER A 68 -10.32 -2.75 -4.96
N LYS A 69 -9.81 -1.56 -5.30
CA LYS A 69 -9.57 -1.08 -6.66
C LYS A 69 -8.34 -0.17 -6.73
N VAL A 70 -7.55 -0.31 -7.80
CA VAL A 70 -6.49 0.62 -8.18
C VAL A 70 -6.93 1.37 -9.44
N SER A 71 -6.81 2.70 -9.42
CA SER A 71 -7.28 3.58 -10.50
C SER A 71 -6.14 4.26 -11.26
N VAL A 72 -4.89 4.01 -10.86
CA VAL A 72 -3.68 4.61 -11.42
C VAL A 72 -2.91 3.61 -12.28
N LYS A 73 -1.96 4.10 -13.07
CA LYS A 73 -1.09 3.29 -13.92
C LYS A 73 0.37 3.50 -13.55
N GLU A 74 1.21 2.54 -13.89
CA GLU A 74 2.67 2.68 -13.80
C GLU A 74 3.13 3.90 -14.63
N GLY A 75 4.10 4.63 -14.10
CA GLY A 75 4.61 5.88 -14.66
C GLY A 75 3.72 7.11 -14.44
N GLN A 76 2.54 6.96 -13.82
CA GLN A 76 1.68 8.10 -13.48
C GLN A 76 2.28 8.88 -12.28
N VAL A 77 2.17 10.20 -12.31
CA VAL A 77 2.50 11.04 -11.15
C VAL A 77 1.38 10.92 -10.12
N SER A 78 1.74 10.58 -8.88
CA SER A 78 0.83 10.70 -7.74
C SER A 78 0.84 12.14 -7.25
N ILE A 79 -0.35 12.72 -7.18
CA ILE A 79 -0.67 14.04 -6.62
C ILE A 79 -1.74 13.90 -5.53
#